data_AF-A0A842PB74-F1
#
_entry.id   AF-A0A842PB74-F1
#
_cell.length_a   1.000
_cell.length_b   1.000
_cell.length_c   1.000
_cell.angle_alpha   90.00
_cell.angle_beta   90.00
_cell.angle_gamma   90.00
#
_symmetry.space_group_name_H-M   'P 1'
#
loop_
_entity.id
_entity.type
_entity.pdbx_description
1 polymer ?
#
loop_
_entity_poly.entity_id
_entity_poly.type
_entity_poly.pdbx_seq_one_letter_code
_entity_poly.pdbx_strand_id
1 'polypeptide(L)'
;MERRYPNIGKLALLISISQFLGILLNGILGLFPAGLIGSGSRGQKFHILQYIRQSLNLPYKEGGFWSDAGSFTGQEFAMAFLMITTLVIAIIGLRQRESIDGPSKMSADSQREQLESGQVSVSRPGGLS
;
A
#
# COMPACT_ATOMS: atom_id res chain seq x y z
N MET A 1 -2.26 22.93 1.82
CA MET A 1 -1.51 21.90 2.59
C MET A 1 -1.04 20.87 1.58
N GLU A 2 0.27 20.73 1.36
CA GLU A 2 0.82 19.68 0.49
C GLU A 2 0.42 18.29 1.00
N ARG A 3 0.00 17.41 0.09
CA ARG A 3 -0.29 16.01 0.38
C ARG A 3 1.01 15.32 0.79
N ARG A 4 1.21 15.08 2.09
CA ARG A 4 2.43 14.42 2.59
C ARG A 4 2.60 12.99 2.06
N TYR A 5 1.51 12.29 1.68
CA TYR A 5 1.55 10.92 1.12
C TYR A 5 0.38 10.59 0.17
N PRO A 6 0.37 11.11 -1.08
CA PRO A 6 -0.75 10.92 -2.01
C PRO A 6 -0.98 9.46 -2.44
N ASN A 7 -0.01 8.57 -2.23
CA ASN A 7 -0.03 7.20 -2.76
C ASN A 7 -0.12 6.11 -1.68
N ILE A 8 -0.36 6.46 -0.41
CA ILE A 8 -0.34 5.48 0.69
C ILE A 8 -1.39 4.37 0.51
N GLY A 9 -2.58 4.72 0.02
CA GLY A 9 -3.64 3.75 -0.29
C GLY A 9 -3.25 2.77 -1.40
N LYS A 10 -2.60 3.25 -2.46
CA LYS A 10 -2.13 2.43 -3.57
C LYS A 10 -1.00 1.49 -3.15
N LEU A 11 -0.05 1.99 -2.36
CA LEU A 11 1.05 1.18 -1.83
C LEU A 11 0.53 0.09 -0.90
N ALA A 12 -0.37 0.44 0.03
CA ALA A 12 -0.98 -0.53 0.94
C ALA A 12 -1.78 -1.60 0.18
N LEU A 13 -2.48 -1.23 -0.89
CA LEU A 13 -3.20 -2.18 -1.75
C LEU A 13 -2.23 -3.16 -2.42
N LEU A 14 -1.13 -2.66 -2.98
CA LEU A 14 -0.12 -3.50 -3.62
C LEU A 14 0.48 -4.51 -2.63
N ILE A 15 0.80 -4.07 -1.42
CA ILE A 15 1.30 -4.96 -0.35
C ILE A 15 0.26 -6.02 0.00
N SER A 16 -1.01 -5.65 0.15
CA SER A 16 -2.10 -6.58 0.45
C SER A 16 -2.27 -7.64 -0.64
N ILE A 17 -2.22 -7.23 -1.91
CA ILE A 17 -2.26 -8.15 -3.07
C ILE A 17 -1.07 -9.10 -3.03
N SER A 18 0.14 -8.61 -2.77
CA SER A 18 1.33 -9.46 -2.67
C SER A 18 1.21 -10.49 -1.54
N GLN A 19 0.66 -10.10 -0.38
CA GLN A 19 0.42 -11.00 0.74
C GLN A 19 -0.63 -12.07 0.39
N PHE A 20 -1.73 -11.67 -0.27
CA PHE A 20 -2.74 -12.60 -0.78
C PHE A 20 -2.14 -13.63 -1.73
N LEU A 21 -1.36 -13.18 -2.72
CA LEU A 21 -0.68 -14.07 -3.66
C LEU A 21 0.32 -14.99 -2.94
N GLY A 22 1.03 -14.49 -1.93
CA GLY A 22 1.90 -15.31 -1.09
C GLY A 22 1.14 -16.45 -0.39
N ILE A 23 0.01 -16.14 0.25
CA ILE A 23 -0.83 -17.16 0.91
C ILE A 23 -1.39 -18.16 -0.10
N LEU A 24 -1.90 -17.68 -1.24
CA LEU A 24 -2.50 -18.54 -2.26
C LEU A 24 -1.46 -19.44 -2.93
N LEU A 25 -0.39 -18.85 -3.49
CA LEU A 25 0.57 -19.57 -4.31
C LEU A 25 1.52 -20.44 -3.47
N ASN A 26 1.93 -19.99 -2.29
CA ASN A 26 2.77 -20.78 -1.39
C ASN A 26 1.90 -21.64 -0.48
N GLY A 27 1.05 -21.01 0.33
CA GLY A 27 0.35 -21.67 1.44
C GLY A 27 -0.69 -22.69 1.00
N ILE A 28 -1.57 -22.32 0.08
CA ILE A 28 -2.70 -23.16 -0.37
C ILE A 28 -2.27 -24.09 -1.49
N LEU A 29 -1.63 -23.56 -2.53
CA LEU A 29 -1.35 -24.32 -3.75
C LEU A 29 0.04 -25.00 -3.76
N GLY A 30 0.99 -24.57 -2.92
CA GLY A 30 2.36 -25.11 -2.94
C GLY A 30 3.08 -24.94 -4.29
N LEU A 31 2.67 -23.94 -5.09
CA LEU A 31 3.22 -23.65 -6.41
C LEU A 31 4.53 -22.89 -6.33
N PHE A 32 4.66 -21.97 -5.38
CA PHE A 32 5.85 -21.14 -5.25
C PHE A 32 6.31 -21.08 -3.80
N PRO A 33 7.60 -21.28 -3.49
CA PRO A 33 8.70 -21.51 -4.42
C PRO A 33 8.89 -22.98 -4.84
N ALA A 34 8.34 -23.97 -4.11
CA ALA A 34 8.62 -25.40 -4.36
C ALA A 34 8.29 -25.87 -5.77
N GLY A 35 7.11 -25.53 -6.29
CA GLY A 35 6.64 -25.99 -7.60
C GLY A 35 7.31 -25.33 -8.80
N LEU A 36 8.08 -24.25 -8.62
CA LEU A 36 8.65 -23.45 -9.72
C LEU A 36 10.18 -23.34 -9.67
N ILE A 37 10.77 -23.07 -8.50
CA ILE A 37 12.20 -22.70 -8.39
C ILE A 37 12.92 -23.30 -7.18
N GLY A 38 12.21 -24.01 -6.30
CA GLY A 38 12.76 -24.56 -5.06
C GLY A 38 13.23 -26.01 -5.19
N SER A 39 14.02 -26.45 -4.21
CA SER A 39 14.38 -27.85 -4.02
C SER A 39 13.30 -28.66 -3.28
N GLY A 40 12.14 -28.07 -3.02
CA GLY A 40 11.00 -28.72 -2.37
C GLY A 40 10.23 -29.60 -3.36
N SER A 41 9.54 -30.61 -2.85
CA SER A 41 8.65 -31.44 -3.67
C SER A 41 7.43 -30.62 -4.13
N ARG A 42 6.86 -30.97 -5.29
CA ARG A 42 5.60 -30.37 -5.75
C ARG A 42 4.51 -30.54 -4.67
N GLY A 43 3.78 -29.45 -4.39
CA GLY A 43 2.76 -29.44 -3.33
C GLY A 43 3.30 -29.12 -1.94
N GLN A 44 4.61 -28.86 -1.81
CA GLN A 44 5.17 -28.30 -0.58
C GLN A 44 5.17 -26.78 -0.61
N LYS A 45 5.09 -26.19 0.57
CA LYS A 45 5.23 -24.75 0.78
C LYS A 45 6.46 -24.44 1.61
N PHE A 46 6.99 -23.24 1.42
CA PHE A 46 8.21 -22.77 2.03
C PHE A 46 7.96 -21.86 3.25
N HIS A 47 8.71 -22.12 4.32
CA HIS A 47 8.70 -21.34 5.56
C HIS A 47 9.90 -20.40 5.62
N ILE A 48 9.74 -19.19 5.09
CA ILE A 48 10.80 -18.18 5.07
C ILE A 48 11.34 -17.85 6.46
N LEU A 49 10.49 -17.85 7.50
CA LEU A 49 10.93 -17.56 8.87
C LEU A 49 11.88 -18.63 9.39
N GLN A 50 11.65 -19.90 9.06
CA GLN A 50 12.58 -20.99 9.42
C GLN A 50 13.91 -20.81 8.69
N TYR A 51 13.86 -20.49 7.39
CA TYR A 51 15.07 -20.28 6.58
C TYR A 51 15.93 -19.13 7.10
N ILE A 52 15.31 -18.01 7.49
CA ILE A 52 16.02 -16.88 8.11
C ILE A 52 16.62 -17.30 9.46
N ARG A 53 15.89 -18.03 10.30
CA ARG A 53 16.42 -18.51 11.59
C ARG A 53 17.66 -19.38 11.40
N GLN A 54 17.62 -20.31 10.45
CA GLN A 54 18.79 -21.12 10.12
C GLN A 54 19.97 -20.25 9.64
N SER A 55 19.70 -19.29 8.75
CA SER A 55 20.73 -18.39 8.19
C SER A 55 21.39 -17.52 9.26
N LEU A 56 20.64 -17.18 10.32
CA LEU A 56 21.11 -16.40 11.47
C LEU A 56 21.60 -17.27 12.63
N ASN A 57 21.68 -18.60 12.45
CA ASN A 57 22.04 -19.57 13.48
C ASN A 57 21.19 -19.46 14.77
N LEU A 58 19.92 -19.09 14.61
CA LEU A 58 18.91 -19.07 15.67
C LEU A 58 18.22 -20.44 15.77
N PRO A 59 17.56 -20.77 16.90
CA PRO A 59 16.81 -22.01 17.02
C PRO A 59 15.81 -22.22 15.86
N TYR A 60 16.05 -23.27 15.08
CA TYR A 60 15.23 -23.67 13.93
C TYR A 60 14.83 -25.13 14.05
N LYS A 61 13.77 -25.53 13.34
CA LYS A 61 13.38 -26.94 13.22
C LYS A 61 14.11 -27.54 12.02
N GLU A 62 14.90 -28.60 12.22
CA GLU A 62 15.56 -29.31 11.13
C GLU A 62 14.54 -29.83 10.12
N GLY A 63 14.77 -29.59 8.82
CA GLY A 63 13.79 -29.86 7.76
C GLY A 63 12.52 -29.00 7.81
N GLY A 64 12.40 -28.04 8.73
CA GLY A 64 11.20 -27.23 8.94
C GLY A 64 10.91 -26.17 7.87
N PHE A 65 11.75 -26.08 6.83
CA PHE A 65 11.59 -25.15 5.71
C PHE A 65 10.48 -25.57 4.76
N TRP A 66 10.19 -26.87 4.70
CA TRP A 66 9.17 -27.43 3.83
C TRP A 66 8.06 -28.07 4.67
N SER A 67 6.83 -27.83 4.27
CA SER A 67 5.68 -28.59 4.77
C SER A 67 4.67 -28.77 3.65
N ASP A 68 3.69 -29.64 3.87
CA ASP A 68 2.59 -29.81 2.92
C ASP A 68 1.78 -28.53 2.80
N ALA A 69 1.41 -28.18 1.57
CA ALA A 69 0.50 -27.08 1.28
C ALA A 69 -0.95 -27.45 1.67
N GLY A 70 -1.82 -26.44 1.71
CA GLY A 70 -3.25 -26.60 2.02
C GLY A 70 -3.59 -26.46 3.51
N SER A 71 -2.71 -26.87 4.42
CA SER A 71 -2.93 -26.70 5.88
C SER A 71 -2.28 -25.42 6.39
N PHE A 72 -3.04 -24.45 6.89
CA PHE A 72 -2.47 -23.18 7.38
C PHE A 72 -1.57 -23.38 8.61
N THR A 73 -0.41 -22.73 8.61
CA THR A 73 0.50 -22.64 9.76
C THR A 73 0.49 -21.24 10.36
N GLY A 74 1.17 -21.05 11.50
CA GLY A 74 1.32 -19.74 12.14
C GLY A 74 1.87 -18.65 11.20
N GLN A 75 2.74 -18.99 10.24
CA GLN A 75 3.26 -18.02 9.27
C GLN A 75 2.14 -17.48 8.36
N GLU A 76 1.25 -18.34 7.88
CA GLU A 76 0.15 -17.92 7.00
C GLU A 76 -0.94 -17.18 7.76
N PHE A 77 -1.21 -17.55 9.01
CA PHE A 77 -2.09 -16.76 9.86
C PHE A 77 -1.52 -15.35 10.11
N ALA A 78 -0.22 -15.24 10.37
CA ALA A 78 0.44 -13.94 10.52
C ALA A 78 0.37 -13.13 9.22
N MET A 79 0.63 -13.75 8.06
CA MET A 79 0.50 -13.08 6.77
C MET A 79 -0.94 -12.66 6.47
N ALA A 80 -1.93 -13.50 6.80
CA ALA A 80 -3.35 -13.18 6.61
C ALA A 80 -3.78 -12.00 7.50
N PHE A 81 -3.33 -11.97 8.75
CA PHE A 81 -3.57 -10.84 9.64
C PHE A 81 -2.97 -9.53 9.09
N LEU A 82 -1.72 -9.58 8.63
CA LEU A 82 -1.07 -8.42 8.01
C LEU A 82 -1.79 -8.00 6.72
N MET A 83 -2.23 -8.96 5.90
CA MET A 83 -3.00 -8.71 4.68
C MET A 83 -4.31 -7.96 4.95
N ILE A 84 -5.04 -8.38 5.98
CA ILE A 84 -6.27 -7.70 6.38
C ILE A 84 -5.96 -6.28 6.87
N THR A 85 -4.90 -6.12 7.66
CA THR A 85 -4.49 -4.80 8.18
C THR A 85 -4.10 -3.85 7.04
N THR A 86 -3.29 -4.31 6.08
CA THR A 86 -2.89 -3.51 4.92
C THR A 86 -4.06 -3.21 3.99
N LEU A 87 -5.01 -4.14 3.85
CA LEU A 87 -6.24 -3.91 3.09
C LEU A 87 -7.10 -2.80 3.71
N VAL A 88 -7.26 -2.79 5.04
CA VAL A 88 -7.98 -1.71 5.74
C VAL A 88 -7.30 -0.36 5.52
N ILE A 89 -5.98 -0.30 5.65
CA ILE A 89 -5.20 0.92 5.37
C ILE A 89 -5.38 1.35 3.90
N ALA A 90 -5.38 0.41 2.97
CA ALA A 90 -5.61 0.69 1.56
C ALA A 90 -6.99 1.31 1.32
N ILE A 91 -8.05 0.72 1.88
CA ILE A 91 -9.42 1.23 1.76
C ILE A 91 -9.52 2.65 2.32
N ILE A 92 -8.94 2.91 3.50
CA ILE A 92 -8.96 4.25 4.11
C ILE A 92 -8.15 5.23 3.24
N GLY A 93 -6.94 4.85 2.82
CA GLY A 93 -6.03 5.71 2.05
C GLY A 93 -6.55 6.01 0.64
N LEU A 94 -7.25 5.08 -0.01
CA LEU A 94 -7.89 5.29 -1.31
C LEU A 94 -9.14 6.18 -1.21
N ARG A 95 -9.82 6.18 -0.06
CA ARG A 95 -10.98 7.04 0.20
C ARG A 95 -10.63 8.49 0.53
N GLN A 96 -9.37 8.79 0.86
CA GLN A 96 -8.95 10.18 1.07
C GLN A 96 -9.08 10.94 -0.25
N ARG A 97 -10.12 11.80 -0.35
CA ARG A 97 -10.42 12.62 -1.52
C ARG A 97 -9.19 13.42 -1.97
N GLU A 98 -9.13 13.72 -3.27
CA GLU A 98 -8.35 14.85 -3.77
C GLU A 98 -8.63 16.06 -2.88
N SER A 99 -7.57 16.64 -2.33
CA SER A 99 -7.68 17.98 -1.76
C SER A 99 -8.26 18.80 -2.89
N ILE A 100 -9.52 19.21 -2.74
CA ILE A 100 -10.09 20.25 -3.60
C ILE A 100 -9.03 21.33 -3.59
N ASP A 101 -8.41 21.60 -4.75
CA ASP A 101 -7.60 22.79 -4.90
C ASP A 101 -8.54 23.94 -4.56
N GLY A 102 -8.44 24.42 -3.31
CA GLY A 102 -9.09 25.64 -2.91
C GLY A 102 -8.62 26.70 -3.91
N PRO A 103 -9.51 27.62 -4.31
CA PRO A 103 -9.28 28.52 -5.44
C PRO A 103 -7.84 29.01 -5.39
N SER A 104 -7.07 28.63 -6.41
CA SER A 104 -5.66 28.98 -6.54
C SER A 104 -5.57 30.47 -6.25
N LYS A 105 -5.03 30.83 -5.08
CA LYS A 105 -4.85 32.23 -4.72
C LYS A 105 -3.90 32.77 -5.77
N MET A 106 -4.47 33.49 -6.73
CA MET A 106 -3.71 34.22 -7.74
C MET A 106 -2.64 34.99 -6.97
N SER A 107 -1.38 34.81 -7.36
CA SER A 107 -0.23 35.45 -6.70
C SER A 107 -0.54 36.94 -6.49
N ALA A 108 -0.08 37.51 -5.37
CA ALA A 108 -0.26 38.93 -5.11
C ALA A 108 0.25 39.80 -6.28
N ASP A 109 1.29 39.32 -6.97
CA ASP A 109 1.85 39.98 -8.15
C ASP A 109 0.90 39.91 -9.36
N SER A 110 0.27 38.76 -9.62
CA SER A 110 -0.70 38.63 -10.73
C SER A 110 -2.05 39.28 -10.41
N GLN A 111 -2.41 39.42 -9.13
CA GLN A 111 -3.52 40.30 -8.71
C GLN A 111 -3.20 41.76 -8.98
N ARG A 112 -1.98 42.19 -8.64
CA ARG A 112 -1.53 43.57 -8.86
C ARG A 112 -1.44 43.91 -10.34
N GLU A 113 -0.94 43.00 -11.17
CA GLU A 113 -0.85 43.16 -12.63
C GLU A 113 -2.23 43.22 -13.30
N GLN A 114 -3.24 42.53 -12.76
CA GLN A 114 -4.64 42.64 -13.22
C GLN A 114 -5.35 43.93 -12.76
N LEU A 115 -4.97 44.46 -11.60
CA LEU A 115 -5.43 45.76 -11.12
C LEU A 115 -4.77 46.90 -11.92
N GLU A 116 -3.49 46.77 -12.25
CA GLU A 116 -2.72 47.74 -13.03
C GLU A 116 -3.09 47.69 -14.54
N SER A 117 -3.47 46.53 -15.08
CA SER A 117 -3.97 46.39 -16.46
C SER A 117 -5.43 46.83 -16.64
N GLY A 118 -6.11 47.26 -15.58
CA GLY A 118 -7.47 47.82 -15.63
C GLY A 118 -8.57 46.79 -15.95
N GLN A 119 -8.27 45.49 -15.94
CA GLN A 119 -9.25 44.43 -16.21
C GLN A 119 -10.25 44.22 -15.05
N VAL A 120 -9.95 44.71 -13.85
CA VAL A 120 -10.84 44.60 -12.68
C VAL A 120 -11.46 45.97 -12.41
N SER A 121 -12.69 46.19 -12.88
CA SER A 121 -13.45 47.38 -12.51
C SER A 121 -13.95 47.25 -11.07
N VAL A 122 -13.37 48.03 -10.15
CA VAL A 122 -13.95 48.23 -8.82
C VAL A 122 -15.12 49.20 -8.99
N SER A 123 -16.26 48.68 -9.43
CA SER A 123 -17.50 49.44 -9.42
C SER A 123 -17.86 49.76 -7.97
N ARG A 124 -17.65 51.03 -7.59
CA ARG A 124 -18.10 51.59 -6.32
C ARG A 124 -19.60 51.28 -6.20
N PRO A 125 -20.08 50.65 -5.11
CA PRO A 125 -21.51 50.45 -4.92
C PRO A 125 -22.18 51.82 -5.00
N GLY A 126 -23.06 51.99 -5.99
CA GLY A 126 -23.87 53.19 -6.15
C GLY A 126 -24.78 53.33 -4.94
N GLY A 127 -24.29 54.02 -3.92
CA GLY A 127 -25.05 54.42 -2.75
C GLY A 127 -26.02 55.53 -3.13
N LEU A 128 -27.26 55.32 -2.73
CA LEU A 128 -28.45 56.14 -2.92
C LEU A 128 -28.26 57.62 -2.53
N SER A 129 -28.94 58.48 -3.31
CA SER A 129 -29.30 59.90 -3.09
C SER A 129 -28.19 60.94 -2.90
#